data_AF-A0A7W0A6D3-F1
#
_entry.id   AF-A0A7W0A6D3-F1
#
_cell.length_a   1.000
_cell.length_b   1.000
_cell.length_c   1.000
_cell.angle_alpha   90.00
_cell.angle_beta   90.00
_cell.angle_gamma   90.00
#
_symmetry.space_group_name_H-M   'P 1'
#
loop_
_entity.id
_entity.type
_entity.pdbx_description
1 polymer ?
#
loop_
_entity_poly.entity_id
_entity_poly.type
_entity_poly.pdbx_seq_one_letter_code
_entity_poly.pdbx_strand_id
1 'polypeptide(L)'
;MPTDRLARLPATTVLGAPARRADSPRARLLGLALLDTIPERSVLLIPRCGSVHTFGMRFAIDVVFLNRLGVPLRVVESLPPRRAAGCRGARSVIETRAGEARRVLDLAGE
;
A
#
# COMPACT_ATOMS: atom_id res chain seq x y z
N MET A 1 7.07 7.67 -17.74
CA MET A 1 7.52 6.43 -17.05
C MET A 1 6.39 5.96 -16.14
N PRO A 2 6.10 4.65 -15.99
CA PRO A 2 4.92 4.17 -15.25
C PRO A 2 4.81 4.69 -13.78
N THR A 3 5.88 5.21 -13.18
CA THR A 3 5.92 5.85 -11.86
C THR A 3 5.36 7.29 -11.78
N ASP A 4 5.13 7.97 -12.91
CA ASP A 4 4.64 9.37 -12.93
C ASP A 4 3.29 9.54 -12.22
N ARG A 5 2.46 8.48 -12.21
CA ARG A 5 1.15 8.50 -11.54
C ARG A 5 1.30 8.61 -10.01
N LEU A 6 2.20 7.84 -9.41
CA LEU A 6 2.40 7.86 -7.96
C LEU A 6 3.09 9.14 -7.50
N ALA A 7 3.99 9.69 -8.31
CA ALA A 7 4.68 10.94 -8.02
C ALA A 7 3.73 12.14 -7.88
N ARG A 8 2.60 12.13 -8.60
CA ARG A 8 1.56 13.17 -8.54
C ARG A 8 0.65 13.07 -7.31
N LEU A 9 0.71 11.97 -6.56
CA LEU A 9 -0.09 11.81 -5.36
C LEU A 9 0.50 12.65 -4.22
N PRO A 10 -0.36 13.21 -3.34
CA PRO A 10 0.10 13.97 -2.19
C PRO A 10 1.07 13.14 -1.33
N ALA A 11 2.17 13.77 -0.95
CA ALA A 11 3.13 13.19 -0.02
C ALA A 11 2.53 13.15 1.39
N THR A 12 2.86 12.10 2.13
CA THR A 12 2.46 11.91 3.52
C THR A 12 3.49 11.06 4.24
N THR A 13 3.32 10.89 5.54
CA THR A 13 4.13 9.97 6.34
C THR A 13 3.19 8.97 7.00
N VAL A 14 3.54 7.69 6.93
CA VAL A 14 2.79 6.62 7.60
C VAL A 14 3.79 5.65 8.22
N LEU A 15 3.60 5.32 9.50
CA LEU A 15 4.53 4.43 10.22
C LEU A 15 6.00 4.90 10.11
N GLY A 16 6.25 6.22 10.24
CA GLY A 16 7.59 6.80 10.08
C GLY A 16 8.14 6.82 8.65
N ALA A 17 7.48 6.18 7.68
CA ALA A 17 7.95 6.09 6.30
C ALA A 17 7.34 7.19 5.40
N PRO A 18 8.13 7.83 4.51
CA PRO A 18 7.60 8.67 3.44
C PRO A 18 6.71 7.86 2.51
N ALA A 19 5.50 8.35 2.26
CA ALA A 19 4.49 7.67 1.48
C ALA A 19 3.76 8.61 0.53
N ARG A 20 3.11 8.01 -0.46
CA ARG A 20 2.15 8.68 -1.33
C ARG A 20 0.73 8.32 -0.88
N ARG A 21 -0.19 9.27 -0.87
CA ARG A 21 -1.57 9.05 -0.41
C ARG A 21 -2.54 8.99 -1.59
N ALA A 22 -3.23 7.87 -1.74
CA ALA A 22 -4.28 7.68 -2.73
C ALA A 22 -5.66 8.04 -2.15
N ASP A 23 -6.04 9.32 -2.17
CA ASP A 23 -7.30 9.79 -1.55
C ASP A 23 -8.51 9.80 -2.51
N SER A 24 -8.28 10.05 -3.79
CA SER A 24 -9.32 10.06 -4.82
C SER A 24 -9.84 8.66 -5.15
N PRO A 25 -11.11 8.50 -5.57
CA PRO A 25 -11.67 7.19 -5.92
C PRO A 25 -10.85 6.45 -6.98
N ARG A 26 -10.36 7.17 -7.98
CA ARG A 26 -9.49 6.61 -9.03
C ARG A 26 -8.14 6.17 -8.48
N ALA A 27 -7.50 6.96 -7.62
CA ALA A 27 -6.23 6.58 -7.00
C ALA A 27 -6.38 5.35 -6.10
N ARG A 28 -7.49 5.26 -5.35
CA ARG A 28 -7.80 4.13 -4.47
C ARG A 28 -8.09 2.84 -5.24
N LEU A 29 -8.82 2.94 -6.35
CA LEU A 29 -9.12 1.80 -7.22
C LEU A 29 -7.86 1.28 -7.92
N LEU A 30 -7.02 2.20 -8.41
CA LEU A 30 -5.82 1.82 -9.14
C LEU A 30 -4.72 1.30 -8.21
N GLY A 31 -4.55 1.83 -7.00
CA GLY A 31 -3.48 1.39 -6.09
C GLY A 31 -2.13 1.37 -6.82
N LEU A 32 -1.42 0.24 -6.73
CA LEU A 32 -0.23 -0.09 -7.54
C LEU A 32 -0.51 -0.85 -8.86
N ALA A 33 -1.77 -1.05 -9.24
CA ALA A 33 -2.15 -1.66 -10.51
C ALA A 33 -1.76 -0.82 -11.73
N LEU A 34 -1.66 -1.49 -12.88
CA LEU A 34 -1.20 -0.93 -14.15
C LEU A 34 0.22 -0.35 -14.12
N LEU A 35 1.03 -0.75 -13.13
CA LEU A 35 2.45 -0.48 -13.05
C LEU A 35 3.22 -1.74 -13.44
N ASP A 36 4.33 -1.58 -14.16
CA ASP A 36 5.25 -2.69 -14.45
C ASP A 36 6.20 -2.96 -13.27
N THR A 37 6.54 -1.91 -12.51
CA THR A 37 7.35 -1.98 -11.29
C THR A 37 7.10 -0.74 -10.43
N ILE A 38 7.55 -0.79 -9.16
CA ILE A 38 7.63 0.36 -8.26
C ILE A 38 9.08 0.52 -7.78
N PRO A 39 9.55 1.78 -7.56
CA PRO A 39 10.84 2.03 -6.97
C PRO A 39 10.96 1.34 -5.62
N GLU A 40 12.19 0.95 -5.28
CA GLU A 40 12.51 0.47 -3.94
C GLU A 40 12.06 1.50 -2.89
N ARG A 41 11.63 1.01 -1.73
CA ARG A 41 11.13 1.82 -0.61
C ARG A 41 9.85 2.63 -0.89
N SER A 42 9.19 2.42 -2.04
CA SER A 42 7.90 3.06 -2.32
C SER A 42 6.83 2.58 -1.36
N VAL A 43 6.11 3.53 -0.76
CA VAL A 43 4.99 3.29 0.14
C VAL A 43 3.75 4.01 -0.38
N LEU A 44 2.66 3.29 -0.58
CA LEU A 44 1.37 3.85 -0.97
C LEU A 44 0.36 3.66 0.16
N LEU A 45 -0.19 4.76 0.68
CA LEU A 45 -1.28 4.74 1.64
C LEU A 45 -2.62 4.89 0.92
N ILE A 46 -3.50 3.89 1.11
CA ILE A 46 -4.87 3.86 0.61
C ILE A 46 -5.84 4.08 1.79
N PRO A 47 -6.27 5.33 2.05
CA PRO A 47 -7.28 5.63 3.06
C PRO A 47 -8.65 5.02 2.75
N ARG A 48 -9.46 4.84 3.81
CA ARG A 48 -10.83 4.30 3.75
C ARG A 48 -10.90 2.93 3.06
N CYS A 49 -9.89 2.11 3.24
CA CYS A 49 -9.76 0.81 2.58
C CYS A 49 -9.65 -0.28 3.65
N GLY A 50 -10.43 -1.35 3.48
CA GLY A 50 -10.35 -2.56 4.31
C GLY A 50 -10.07 -3.84 3.53
N SER A 51 -9.97 -3.74 2.20
CA SER A 51 -9.66 -4.83 1.30
C SER A 51 -9.00 -4.30 0.04
N VAL A 52 -7.98 -5.00 -0.42
CA VAL A 52 -7.26 -4.71 -1.66
C VAL A 52 -7.36 -5.89 -2.61
N HIS A 53 -7.13 -5.60 -3.89
CA HIS A 53 -7.00 -6.61 -4.91
C HIS A 53 -5.76 -6.35 -5.75
N THR A 54 -5.20 -7.41 -6.31
CA THR A 54 -4.05 -7.36 -7.23
C THR A 54 -4.46 -7.73 -8.65
N PHE A 55 -5.75 -7.58 -9.01
CA PHE A 55 -6.20 -7.67 -10.39
C PHE A 55 -5.58 -6.54 -11.24
N GLY A 56 -5.05 -6.88 -12.41
CA GLY A 56 -4.33 -5.94 -13.26
C GLY A 56 -2.91 -5.59 -12.78
N MET A 57 -2.41 -6.26 -11.74
CA MET A 57 -1.00 -6.17 -11.32
C MET A 57 -0.14 -7.21 -12.03
N ARG A 58 1.14 -6.90 -12.19
CA ARG A 58 2.14 -7.78 -12.82
C ARG A 58 3.18 -8.33 -11.85
N PHE A 59 3.19 -7.84 -10.61
CA PHE A 59 4.13 -8.20 -9.56
C PHE A 59 3.41 -8.37 -8.21
N ALA A 60 4.06 -9.07 -7.28
CA ALA A 60 3.57 -9.25 -5.92
C ALA A 60 3.86 -8.01 -5.05
N ILE A 61 2.99 -7.75 -4.08
CA ILE A 61 3.12 -6.63 -3.14
C ILE A 61 2.96 -7.08 -1.70
N ASP A 62 3.53 -6.33 -0.77
CA ASP A 62 3.15 -6.48 0.63
C ASP A 62 2.05 -5.48 0.98
N VAL A 63 1.15 -5.92 1.85
CA VAL A 63 -0.04 -5.18 2.25
C VAL A 63 -0.11 -5.12 3.77
N VAL A 64 -0.15 -3.91 4.33
CA VAL A 64 -0.36 -3.70 5.77
C VAL A 64 -1.72 -3.04 5.99
N PHE A 65 -2.61 -3.73 6.70
CA PHE A 65 -3.93 -3.22 7.07
C PHE A 65 -3.83 -2.46 8.39
N LEU A 66 -4.33 -1.23 8.44
CA LEU A 66 -4.29 -0.38 9.64
C LEU A 66 -5.70 -0.09 10.18
N ASN A 67 -5.82 0.06 11.50
CA ASN A 67 -7.05 0.51 12.15
C ASN A 67 -7.28 2.04 12.01
N ARG A 68 -8.29 2.61 12.69
CA ARG A 68 -8.57 4.07 12.67
C ARG A 68 -7.43 4.93 13.24
N LEU A 69 -6.65 4.37 14.16
CA LEU A 69 -5.53 5.04 14.84
C LEU A 69 -4.21 4.87 14.09
N GLY A 70 -4.21 4.21 12.92
CA GLY A 70 -2.99 3.93 12.16
C GLY A 70 -2.19 2.73 12.68
N VAL A 71 -2.73 1.93 13.60
CA VAL A 71 -2.04 0.75 14.14
C VAL A 71 -2.21 -0.45 13.21
N PRO A 72 -1.12 -1.20 12.88
CA PRO A 72 -1.19 -2.42 12.10
C PRO A 72 -2.10 -3.48 12.73
N LEU A 73 -3.02 -4.02 11.93
CA LEU A 73 -3.94 -5.11 12.29
C LEU A 73 -3.56 -6.43 11.63
N ARG A 74 -3.06 -6.37 10.40
CA ARG A 74 -2.69 -7.55 9.60
C ARG A 74 -1.64 -7.15 8.58
N VAL A 75 -0.66 -8.03 8.39
CA VAL A 75 0.31 -7.95 7.30
C VAL A 75 0.05 -9.13 6.37
N VAL A 76 0.09 -8.87 5.07
CA VAL A 76 0.06 -9.91 4.03
C VAL A 76 1.27 -9.68 3.16
N GLU A 77 2.27 -10.54 3.31
CA GLU A 77 3.51 -10.47 2.56
C GLU A 77 3.36 -11.18 1.21
N SER A 78 4.01 -10.64 0.18
CA SER A 78 4.11 -11.20 -1.16
C SER A 78 2.76 -11.62 -1.76
N LEU A 79 1.72 -10.80 -1.61
CA LEU A 79 0.40 -11.03 -2.20
C LEU A 79 0.54 -11.06 -3.73
N PRO A 80 0.33 -12.23 -4.39
CA PRO A 80 0.65 -12.36 -5.81
C PRO A 80 -0.42 -11.70 -6.69
N PRO A 81 -0.13 -11.47 -7.97
CA PRO A 81 -1.12 -10.99 -8.94
C PRO A 81 -2.41 -11.82 -8.98
N ARG A 82 -3.53 -11.16 -9.26
CA ARG A 82 -4.87 -11.78 -9.35
C ARG A 82 -5.30 -12.47 -8.05
N ARG A 83 -5.12 -11.77 -6.93
CA ARG A 83 -5.62 -12.15 -5.60
C ARG A 83 -6.31 -10.96 -4.94
N ALA A 84 -6.96 -11.24 -3.82
CA ALA A 84 -7.52 -10.22 -2.95
C ALA A 84 -7.18 -10.56 -1.50
N ALA A 85 -7.05 -9.52 -0.68
CA ALA A 85 -6.85 -9.64 0.75
C ALA A 85 -7.70 -8.59 1.47
N GLY A 86 -8.16 -8.92 2.67
CA GLY A 86 -8.93 -8.01 3.50
C GLY A 86 -8.68 -8.23 4.99
N CYS A 87 -8.99 -7.21 5.77
CA CYS A 87 -8.91 -7.27 7.23
C CYS A 87 -10.11 -6.57 7.85
N ARG A 88 -10.89 -7.30 8.65
CA ARG A 88 -12.03 -6.71 9.35
C ARG A 88 -11.53 -5.70 10.38
N GLY A 89 -12.12 -4.51 10.39
CA GLY A 89 -11.68 -3.41 11.26
C GLY A 89 -10.62 -2.50 10.65
N ALA A 90 -10.02 -2.89 9.50
CA ALA A 90 -9.15 -2.01 8.76
C ALA A 90 -9.88 -0.76 8.25
N ARG A 91 -9.15 0.33 8.17
CA ARG A 91 -9.62 1.68 7.80
C ARG A 91 -8.68 2.37 6.83
N SER A 92 -7.45 1.90 6.76
CA SER A 92 -6.53 2.23 5.68
C SER A 92 -5.63 1.03 5.42
N VAL A 93 -5.01 1.04 4.24
CA VAL A 93 -4.09 0.00 3.79
C VAL A 93 -2.82 0.65 3.28
N ILE A 94 -1.67 0.09 3.63
CA ILE A 94 -0.40 0.40 3.00
C ILE A 94 -0.08 -0.68 1.98
N GLU A 95 0.29 -0.28 0.77
CA GLU A 95 0.88 -1.15 -0.25
C GLU A 95 2.37 -0.79 -0.44
N THR A 96 3.22 -1.82 -0.46
CA THR A 96 4.66 -1.69 -0.73
C THR A 96 5.13 -2.78 -1.69
N ARG A 97 6.38 -2.70 -2.14
CA ARG A 97 7.01 -3.79 -2.90
C ARG A 97 7.06 -5.04 -2.01
N ALA A 98 6.93 -6.22 -2.62
CA ALA A 98 7.15 -7.47 -1.88
C ALA A 98 8.53 -7.47 -1.18
N GLY A 99 8.54 -7.80 0.11
CA GLY A 99 9.72 -7.79 0.99
C GLY A 99 9.97 -6.48 1.74
N GLU A 100 9.16 -5.44 1.54
CA GLU A 100 9.37 -4.12 2.14
C GLU A 100 8.45 -3.80 3.33
N ALA A 101 7.40 -4.60 3.58
CA ALA A 101 6.48 -4.31 4.68
C ALA A 101 7.18 -4.30 6.04
N ARG A 102 8.13 -5.23 6.26
CA ARG A 102 8.87 -5.31 7.52
C ARG A 102 9.62 -4.02 7.83
N ARG A 103 10.34 -3.48 6.82
CA ARG A 103 11.06 -2.20 6.95
C ARG A 103 10.14 -1.05 7.35
N VAL A 104 8.94 -0.98 6.79
CA VAL A 104 7.96 0.08 7.14
C VAL A 104 7.42 -0.10 8.55
N LEU A 105 7.23 -1.34 9.00
CA LEU A 105 6.78 -1.63 10.36
C LEU A 105 7.85 -1.32 11.41
N ASP A 106 9.12 -1.59 11.11
CA ASP A 106 10.24 -1.29 12.03
C ASP A 106 10.36 0.22 12.26
N LEU A 107 10.15 1.05 11.24
CA LEU A 107 10.10 2.52 11.36
C LEU A 107 8.94 3.06 12.21
N ALA A 108 7.95 2.22 12.56
CA ALA A 108 6.87 2.61 13.46
C ALA A 108 7.21 2.44 14.93
N GLY A 109 8.22 1.60 15.23
CA GLY A 109 8.64 1.27 16.59
C GLY A 109 9.79 2.14 17.12
N GLU A 110 10.40 2.93 16.24
CA GLU A 110 11.45 3.92 16.53
C GLU A 110 10.83 5.32 16.75
#